data_AF-A0A380EL32-F1
#
_entry.id   AF-A0A380EL32-F1
#
_cell.length_a   1.000
_cell.length_b   1.000
_cell.length_c   1.000
_cell.angle_alpha   90.00
_cell.angle_beta   90.00
_cell.angle_gamma   90.00
#
_symmetry.space_group_name_H-M   'P 1'
#
loop_
_entity.id
_entity.type
_entity.pdbx_description
1 polymer ?
#
loop_
_entity_poly.entity_id
_entity_poly.type
_entity_poly.pdbx_seq_one_letter_code
_entity_poly.pdbx_strand_id
1 'polypeptide(L)' 'MTMTDPIADMLTRVRNANMVRHEKLELPASNIKKEIAEILKSEGFIKMLNT' A
#
# COMPACT_ATOMS: atom_id res chain seq x y z
N MET A 1 6.70 10.10 16.42
CA MET A 1 6.18 8.72 16.39
C MET A 1 7.22 7.85 15.72
N THR A 2 7.78 6.90 16.45
CA THR A 2 8.67 5.87 15.91
C THR A 2 7.82 4.88 15.12
N MET A 3 8.10 4.74 13.83
CA MET A 3 7.45 3.76 12.95
C MET A 3 7.94 2.37 13.35
N THR A 4 7.20 1.68 14.20
CA THR A 4 7.55 0.34 14.69
C THR A 4 7.25 -0.76 13.68
N ASP A 5 6.24 -0.57 12.83
CA ASP A 5 5.87 -1.52 11.78
C ASP A 5 5.56 -0.82 10.44
N PRO A 6 6.51 -0.84 9.50
CA PRO A 6 6.32 -0.28 8.16
C PRO A 6 5.25 -0.97 7.30
N ILE A 7 4.91 -2.22 7.59
CA ILE A 7 3.89 -2.99 6.86
C ILE A 7 2.50 -2.63 7.39
N ALA A 8 2.33 -2.57 8.71
CA ALA A 8 1.07 -2.13 9.31
C ALA A 8 0.71 -0.70 8.91
N ASP A 9 1.70 0.20 8.84
CA ASP A 9 1.49 1.57 8.33
C ASP A 9 1.05 1.58 6.86
N MET A 10 1.68 0.76 6.00
CA MET A 10 1.31 0.60 4.59
C MET A 10 -0.16 0.20 4.45
N LEU A 11 -0.58 -0.87 5.14
CA LEU A 11 -1.95 -1.38 5.07
C LEU A 11 -2.97 -0.38 5.63
N THR A 12 -2.60 0.33 6.71
CA THR A 12 -3.45 1.37 7.30
C THR A 12 -3.68 2.52 6.31
N ARG A 13 -2.63 2.97 5.61
CA ARG A 13 -2.75 4.02 4.59
C ARG A 13 -3.61 3.57 3.40
N VAL A 14 -3.44 2.33 2.94
CA VAL A 14 -4.30 1.76 1.87
C VAL A 14 -5.76 1.76 2.29
N ARG A 15 -6.07 1.28 3.50
CA ARG A 15 -7.43 1.30 4.04
C ARG A 15 -8.01 2.71 4.10
N ASN A 16 -7.25 3.66 4.64
CA ASN A 16 -7.69 5.03 4.79
C ASN A 16 -7.93 5.71 3.43
N ALA A 17 -7.05 5.47 2.45
CA ALA A 17 -7.21 5.96 1.07
C ALA A 17 -8.49 5.40 0.43
N ASN A 18 -8.76 4.11 0.61
CA ASN A 18 -10.00 3.48 0.13
C ASN A 18 -11.25 4.07 0.80
N MET A 19 -11.21 4.31 2.12
CA MET A 19 -12.34 4.89 2.87
C MET A 19 -12.73 6.28 2.35
N VAL A 20 -11.75 7.10 1.94
CA VAL A 20 -12.00 8.43 1.38
C VAL A 20 -12.07 8.44 -0.15
N ARG A 21 -12.08 7.27 -0.80
CA ARG A 21 -12.15 7.07 -2.25
C ARG A 21 -11.03 7.77 -3.03
N HIS A 22 -9.81 7.82 -2.46
CA HIS A 22 -8.63 8.25 -3.20
C HIS A 22 -8.26 7.19 -4.25
N GLU A 23 -8.15 7.61 -5.51
CA GLU A 23 -7.80 6.72 -6.63
C GLU A 23 -6.31 6.31 -6.61
N LYS A 24 -5.45 7.11 -5.98
CA LYS A 24 -3.99 6.90 -5.93
C LYS A 24 -3.46 7.17 -4.53
N LEU A 25 -2.44 6.41 -4.14
CA LEU A 25 -1.75 6.54 -2.86
C LEU A 25 -0.24 6.40 -3.08
N GLU A 26 0.53 7.32 -2.53
CA GLU A 26 2.00 7.29 -2.55
C GLU A 26 2.55 6.81 -1.22
N LEU A 27 3.50 5.89 -1.26
CA LEU A 27 4.13 5.27 -0.09
C LEU A 27 5.63 5.15 -0.32
N PRO A 28 6.46 5.27 0.75
CA PRO A 28 7.89 5.04 0.61
C PRO A 28 8.16 3.61 0.17
N ALA A 29 8.95 3.44 -0.89
CA ALA A 29 9.27 2.14 -1.45
C ALA A 29 10.17 1.31 -0.52
N SER A 30 9.88 0.01 -0.42
CA SER A 30 10.81 -1.01 0.06
C SER A 30 10.58 -2.30 -0.71
N ASN A 31 11.57 -3.19 -0.77
CA ASN A 31 11.45 -4.46 -1.50
C ASN A 31 10.24 -5.28 -1.01
N ILE A 32 10.07 -5.38 0.31
CA ILE A 32 8.95 -6.10 0.93
C ILE A 32 7.60 -5.45 0.56
N LYS A 33 7.49 -4.12 0.62
CA LYS A 33 6.24 -3.42 0.29
C LYS A 33 5.87 -3.57 -1.20
N LYS A 34 6.87 -3.66 -2.08
CA LYS A 34 6.67 -3.95 -3.51
C LYS A 34 6.12 -5.36 -3.72
N GLU A 35 6.70 -6.37 -3.07
CA GLU A 35 6.20 -7.76 -3.16
C GLU A 35 4.76 -7.89 -2.66
N ILE A 36 4.45 -7.29 -1.50
CA ILE A 36 3.08 -7.27 -0.96
C ILE A 36 2.11 -6.62 -1.95
N ALA A 37 2.50 -5.51 -2.56
CA ALA A 37 1.64 -4.81 -3.49
C ALA A 37 1.45 -5.57 -4.82
N GLU A 38 2.46 -6.30 -5.31
CA GLU A 38 2.32 -7.21 -6.46
C GLU A 38 1.38 -8.39 -6.16
N ILE A 39 1.39 -8.93 -4.94
CA ILE A 39 0.42 -9.94 -4.51
C ILE A 39 -1.00 -9.35 -4.52
N LEU A 40 -1.19 -8.19 -3.88
CA LEU A 40 -2.49 -7.51 -3.84
C LEU A 40 -3.03 -7.17 -5.24
N LYS A 41 -2.14 -6.85 -6.18
CA LYS A 41 -2.47 -6.62 -7.59
C LYS A 41 -2.87 -7.92 -8.29
N SER A 42 -2.14 -9.01 -8.04
CA SER A 42 -2.41 -10.32 -8.64
C SER A 42 -3.77 -10.88 -8.19
N GLU A 43 -4.13 -10.64 -6.93
CA GLU A 43 -5.44 -10.98 -6.35
C GLU A 43 -6.56 -10.01 -6.77
N GLY A 44 -6.23 -8.92 -7.47
CA GLY A 44 -7.22 -7.95 -7.97
C GLY A 44 -7.71 -6.91 -6.95
N PHE A 45 -7.06 -6.78 -5.78
CA PHE A 45 -7.42 -5.79 -4.76
C PHE A 45 -7.01 -4.36 -5.13
N ILE A 46 -5.88 -4.19 -5.84
CA ILE A 46 -5.40 -2.88 -6.26
C ILE A 46 -5.16 -2.85 -7.77
N LYS A 47 -5.42 -1.69 -8.39
CA LYS A 47 -5.17 -1.45 -9.80
C LYS A 47 -4.00 -0.47 -9.93
N MET A 48 -2.94 -0.94 -10.58
CA MET A 48 -1.75 -0.16 -11.01
C MET A 48 -0.81 0.28 -9.88
N LEU A 49 0.44 -0.20 -9.96
CA LEU A 49 1.57 0.24 -9.16
C LEU A 49 2.52 0.99 -10.09
N ASN A 50 2.52 2.33 -10.04
CA ASN A 50 3.62 3.09 -10.63
C ASN A 50 4.80 2.99 -9.67
N THR A 51 5.92 2.50 -10.18
CA THR A 51 7.15 2.24 -9.40
C THR A 51 7.94 3.51 -9.19
#